data_AF-A0AAJ1PPR2-F1
#
_entry.id   AF-A0AAJ1PPR2-F1
#
_cell.length_a   1.000
_cell.length_b   1.000
_cell.length_c   1.000
_cell.angle_alpha   90.00
_cell.angle_beta   90.00
_cell.angle_gamma   90.00
#
_symmetry.space_group_name_H-M   'P 1'
#
loop_
_entity.id
_entity.type
_entity.pdbx_description
1 polymer ?
#
loop_
_entity_poly.entity_id
_entity_poly.type
_entity_poly.pdbx_seq_one_letter_code
_entity_poly.pdbx_strand_id
1 'polypeptide(L)' 'MVRKPDPEKIEKIRKLLKENPEGLWIREIARRSNLTKSTVSKYVNEYMKDEIEDVWKRGFIRIVRLKE' A
#
# COMPACT_ATOMS: atom_id res chain seq x y z
N MET A 1 20.69 -0.36 10.78
CA MET A 1 19.59 -0.96 11.57
C MET A 1 18.38 -1.15 10.68
N VAL A 2 18.02 -2.39 10.33
CA VAL A 2 16.76 -2.65 9.61
C VAL A 2 15.63 -2.45 10.61
N ARG A 3 14.90 -1.33 10.51
CA ARG A 3 13.68 -1.12 11.30
C ARG A 3 12.68 -2.21 10.90
N LYS A 4 12.29 -3.05 11.86
CA LYS A 4 11.24 -4.06 11.66
C LYS A 4 9.98 -3.38 11.10
N PRO A 5 9.24 -4.01 10.18
CA PRO A 5 7.95 -3.52 9.75
C PRO A 5 7.03 -3.39 10.97
N ASP A 6 6.23 -2.33 10.95
CA ASP A 6 5.18 -2.12 11.93
C ASP A 6 3.92 -2.88 11.44
N PRO A 7 3.52 -3.97 12.10
CA PRO A 7 2.40 -4.80 11.65
C PRO A 7 1.08 -4.01 11.60
N GLU A 8 0.88 -3.03 12.48
CA GLU A 8 -0.34 -2.21 12.49
C GLU A 8 -0.47 -1.39 11.21
N LYS A 9 0.66 -0.89 10.69
CA LYS A 9 0.69 -0.13 9.44
C LYS A 9 0.38 -1.01 8.23
N ILE A 10 0.91 -2.25 8.21
CA ILE A 10 0.60 -3.23 7.16
C ILE A 10 -0.88 -3.55 7.18
N GLU A 11 -1.44 -3.86 8.35
CA GLU A 11 -2.85 -4.22 8.48
C GLU A 11 -3.78 -3.07 8.08
N LYS A 12 -3.43 -1.83 8.44
CA LYS A 12 -4.19 -0.65 8.02
C LYS A 12 -4.21 -0.47 6.50
N ILE A 13 -3.08 -0.67 5.82
CA ILE A 13 -3.00 -0.65 4.36
C ILE A 13 -3.82 -1.80 3.76
N ARG A 14 -3.66 -3.02 4.29
CA ARG A 14 -4.38 -4.22 3.84
C ARG A 14 -5.89 -4.03 3.96
N LYS A 15 -6.39 -3.49 5.09
CA LYS A 15 -7.81 -3.22 5.30
C LYS A 15 -8.36 -2.24 4.25
N LEU A 16 -7.66 -1.14 4.00
CA LEU A 16 -8.06 -0.17 2.97
C LEU A 16 -8.13 -0.80 1.58
N LEU A 17 -7.18 -1.68 1.23
CA LEU A 17 -7.21 -2.38 -0.06
C LEU A 17 -8.32 -3.43 -0.12
N LYS A 18 -8.65 -4.11 0.97
CA LYS A 18 -9.81 -5.04 1.04
C LYS A 18 -11.14 -4.30 0.84
N GLU A 19 -11.26 -3.10 1.38
CA GLU A 19 -12.47 -2.27 1.24
C GLU A 19 -12.61 -1.64 -0.16
N ASN A 20 -11.56 -1.68 -0.99
CA ASN A 20 -11.52 -1.03 -2.32
C ASN A 20 -10.90 -2.00 -3.35
N PRO A 21 -11.63 -3.05 -3.78
CA PRO A 21 -11.11 -4.12 -4.64
C PRO A 21 -10.71 -3.65 -6.05
N GLU A 22 -11.29 -2.54 -6.54
CA GLU A 22 -10.86 -1.87 -7.77
C GLU A 22 -9.44 -1.28 -7.70
N GLY A 23 -8.89 -1.15 -6.50
CA GLY A 23 -7.58 -0.60 -6.22
C GLY A 23 -7.59 0.86 -5.79
N LEU A 24 -6.56 1.23 -5.03
CA LEU A 24 -6.39 2.58 -4.51
C LEU A 24 -5.08 3.20 -4.97
N TRP A 25 -5.15 4.51 -5.21
CA TRP A 25 -3.95 5.33 -5.39
C TRP A 25 -3.12 5.33 -4.10
N ILE A 26 -1.81 5.20 -4.21
CA ILE A 26 -0.90 5.28 -3.05
C ILE A 26 -1.09 6.58 -2.26
N ARG A 27 -1.37 7.69 -2.96
CA ARG A 27 -1.67 8.98 -2.31
C ARG A 27 -2.94 8.91 -1.46
N GLU A 28 -3.95 8.19 -1.94
CA GLU A 28 -5.21 8.01 -1.23
C GLU A 28 -5.03 7.08 -0.03
N ILE A 29 -4.29 5.99 -0.18
CA ILE A 29 -3.91 5.10 0.92
C ILE A 29 -3.16 5.89 2.00
N ALA A 30 -2.19 6.73 1.61
CA ALA A 30 -1.45 7.59 2.53
C ALA A 30 -2.38 8.52 3.32
N ARG A 31 -3.32 9.18 2.63
CA ARG A 31 -4.30 10.08 3.25
C ARG A 31 -5.21 9.34 4.24
N ARG A 32 -5.79 8.20 3.85
CA ARG A 32 -6.74 7.43 4.67
C ARG A 32 -6.06 6.71 5.84
N SER A 33 -4.84 6.23 5.64
CA SER A 33 -4.07 5.56 6.70
C SER A 33 -3.35 6.52 7.66
N ASN A 34 -3.32 7.82 7.35
CA ASN A 34 -2.50 8.83 8.02
C ASN A 34 -1.01 8.45 8.04
N LEU A 35 -0.52 7.87 6.94
CA LEU A 35 0.88 7.50 6.72
C LEU A 35 1.49 8.37 5.63
N THR A 36 2.81 8.55 5.67
CA THR A 36 3.49 9.25 4.57
C THR A 36 3.47 8.40 3.30
N LYS A 37 3.46 9.05 2.13
CA LYS A 37 3.54 8.37 0.82
C LYS A 37 4.75 7.44 0.73
N SER A 38 5.88 7.86 1.29
CA SER A 38 7.10 7.04 1.34
C SER A 38 6.93 5.80 2.21
N THR A 39 6.28 5.92 3.37
CA THR A 39 5.96 4.76 4.23
C THR A 39 5.03 3.79 3.51
N VAL A 40 3.93 4.28 2.92
CA VAL A 40 3.03 3.42 2.15
C VAL A 40 3.77 2.76 0.99
N SER A 41 4.56 3.53 0.23
CA SER A 41 5.32 3.00 -0.90
C SER A 41 6.28 1.89 -0.47
N LYS A 42 7.04 2.13 0.61
CA LYS A 42 7.93 1.14 1.20
C LYS A 42 7.17 -0.12 1.61
N TYR A 43 6.06 0.02 2.34
CA TYR A 43 5.34 -1.12 2.89
C TYR A 43 4.71 -1.98 1.79
N VAL A 44 4.10 -1.33 0.81
CA VAL A 44 3.52 -1.99 -0.35
C VAL A 44 4.60 -2.73 -1.16
N ASN A 45 5.80 -2.16 -1.32
CA ASN A 45 6.86 -2.75 -2.14
C ASN A 45 7.72 -3.81 -1.44
N GLU A 46 8.00 -3.63 -0.15
CA GLU A 46 8.93 -4.50 0.59
C GLU A 46 8.19 -5.57 1.40
N TYR A 47 6.99 -5.28 1.92
CA TYR A 47 6.31 -6.14 2.89
C TYR A 47 4.99 -6.75 2.37
N MET A 48 4.41 -6.22 1.29
CA MET A 48 3.14 -6.71 0.73
C MET A 48 3.24 -7.10 -0.74
N LYS A 49 4.46 -7.21 -1.29
CA LYS A 49 4.71 -7.43 -2.72
C LYS A 49 4.00 -8.68 -3.27
N ASP A 50 3.91 -9.72 -2.46
CA ASP A 50 3.28 -10.98 -2.86
C ASP A 50 1.76 -10.91 -2.80
N GLU A 51 1.21 -10.00 -1.98
CA GLU A 51 -0.23 -9.84 -1.75
C GLU A 51 -0.89 -8.78 -2.65
N ILE A 52 -0.11 -7.90 -3.29
CA ILE A 52 -0.64 -6.76 -4.05
C ILE A 52 -0.19 -6.78 -5.52
N GLU A 53 -1.02 -6.21 -6.38
CA GLU A 53 -0.73 -5.97 -7.79
C GLU A 53 -0.90 -4.49 -8.15
N ASP A 54 -0.07 -4.02 -9.08
CA ASP A 54 -0.19 -2.67 -9.65
C ASP A 54 -1.23 -2.70 -10.79
N VAL A 55 -2.41 -2.13 -10.55
CA VAL A 55 -3.47 -1.98 -11.58
C VAL A 55 -3.05 -0.96 -12.64
N TRP A 56 -2.36 0.08 -12.21
CA TRP A 56 -1.87 1.14 -13.09
C TRP A 56 -0.64 1.80 -12.51
N LYS A 57 0.33 2.14 -13.37
CA LYS A 57 1.57 2.81 -12.95
C LYS A 57 2.08 3.76 -14.02
N ARG A 58 2.37 5.01 -13.63
CA ARG A 58 3.09 6.00 -14.44
C ARG A 58 4.02 6.82 -13.54
N GLY A 59 5.32 6.58 -13.67
CA GLY A 59 6.33 7.19 -12.79
C GLY A 59 6.07 6.86 -11.33
N PHE A 60 5.96 7.89 -10.48
CA PHE A 60 5.68 7.75 -9.04
C PHE A 60 4.20 7.60 -8.71
N ILE A 61 3.32 7.73 -9.70
CA ILE A 61 1.88 7.61 -9.50
C ILE A 61 1.47 6.17 -9.83
N ARG A 62 0.84 5.50 -8.86
CA ARG A 62 0.38 4.12 -9.03
C ARG A 62 -0.92 3.83 -8.27
N ILE A 63 -1.69 2.91 -8.81
CA ILE A 63 -2.89 2.30 -8.23
C ILE A 63 -2.55 0.87 -7.89
N VAL A 64 -2.80 0.46 -6.64
CA VAL A 64 -2.54 -0.89 -6.16
C VAL A 64 -3.81 -1.51 -5.61
N ARG A 65 -3.98 -2.82 -5.79
CA ARG A 65 -5.04 -3.64 -5.18
C ARG A 65 -4.46 -4.91 -4.59
N LEU A 66 -5.23 -5.62 -3.76
CA LEU A 66 -4.86 -6.97 -3.34
C LEU A 66 -5.06 -7.95 -4.50
N LYS A 67 -4.17 -8.92 -4.62
CA LYS A 67 -4.36 -10.08 -5.50
C LYS A 67 -5.49 -10.94 -4.93
N GLU A 68 -6.35 -11.42 -5.81
CA GLU A 68 -7.29 -12.51 -5.50
C GLU A 68 -6.56 -13.86 -5.41
#